data_AF-A0A4Y9ZV30-F1
#
_entry.id   AF-A0A4Y9ZV30-F1
#
_cell.length_a   1.000
_cell.length_b   1.000
_cell.length_c   1.000
_cell.angle_alpha   90.00
_cell.angle_beta   90.00
_cell.angle_gamma   90.00
#
_symmetry.space_group_name_H-M   'P 1'
#
loop_
_entity.id
_entity.type
_entity.pdbx_description
1 polymer ?
#
loop_
_entity_poly.entity_id
_entity_poly.type
_entity_poly.pdbx_seq_one_letter_code
_entity_poly.pdbx_strand_id
1 'polypeptide(L)'
;MAGLHTDHANDQKKLAALMGEWKKKAERQMQGEHCLTGMTVDELAPMLCEATMRSIDEVGGLDAWNSLTDLEREAKSEQVYHEMVMEAGEKSFVELPEDQQHSIDLFIWAGCCMHKELNSVKGGNMKMMEWWMKNGEEPPVKLINRDNTAAVEAGPGQAKERALAVSLGGAVKTTSLAGTIFRNKDDKKGQQDSLKFYLQEELGYVVDSLETSNTRYQSHCHASAELLVNWKLYVDYLLQAKDRKEKQTFTNLELNVYKALHDIPTITELCVLTLYSQSISHPYLREVRSADQKHINVLDLGPLHEKVIAHCRKIIENSDILLASDATHEEGTLDGQNWEHPEAFYVVQKLKGDLPHLSNVLVAFFEGALETWERFAKEYTTDGSFASLTPSLRAQAWMQATNDDNEGALGSYRVSARMKPRMSLHQYNAQVSYKKNNTKQYIQDKFTPDTHQFTRRRARVIDGMGLELRRRHEQVAYDRAVVEEKWKRDVVRKEKKEAADAELAAVQPCLDADALRSGKRWTIPKLKLQLRWHRQWNTNLKPNKDLRCKADWTAEVINAVEAFNRGDVVPSASAASQNEAEQEVVQSDWEASDGDPDEP
;
A
#
# COMPACT_ATOMS: atom_id res chain seq x y z
N MET A 1 29.85 18.29 15.00
CA MET A 1 28.50 17.95 14.49
C MET A 1 27.47 18.69 15.30
N ALA A 2 26.76 19.69 14.77
CA ALA A 2 25.82 20.52 15.55
C ALA A 2 24.33 20.18 15.34
N GLY A 3 24.02 19.29 14.38
CA GLY A 3 22.66 18.85 14.14
C GLY A 3 22.57 17.40 13.65
N LEU A 4 21.41 16.79 13.87
CA LEU A 4 21.03 15.48 13.35
C LEU A 4 19.60 15.51 12.78
N HIS A 5 19.45 15.06 11.53
CA HIS A 5 18.19 14.99 10.82
C HIS A 5 17.78 13.54 10.56
N THR A 6 16.69 13.10 11.18
CA THR A 6 16.19 11.72 11.07
C THR A 6 14.67 11.69 10.94
N ASP A 7 14.09 10.49 10.79
CA ASP A 7 12.64 10.34 10.90
C ASP A 7 12.14 10.55 12.35
N HIS A 8 10.82 10.52 12.54
CA HIS A 8 10.21 10.77 13.85
C HIS A 8 10.02 9.52 14.72
N ALA A 9 10.59 8.37 14.36
CA ALA A 9 10.46 7.14 15.12
C ALA A 9 11.18 7.25 16.48
N ASN A 10 10.68 6.51 17.47
CA ASN A 10 11.17 6.62 18.86
C ASN A 10 12.63 6.16 19.01
N ASP A 11 13.05 5.17 18.22
CA ASP A 11 14.44 4.73 18.13
C ASP A 11 15.34 5.81 17.53
N GLN A 12 14.88 6.56 16.52
CA GLN A 12 15.63 7.67 15.94
C GLN A 12 15.74 8.86 16.90
N LYS A 13 14.70 9.16 17.67
CA LYS A 13 14.77 10.15 18.77
C LYS A 13 15.75 9.73 19.85
N LYS A 14 15.75 8.45 20.22
CA LYS A 14 16.72 7.88 21.17
C LYS A 14 18.15 7.98 20.63
N LEU A 15 18.35 7.67 19.35
CA LEU A 15 19.64 7.83 18.69
C LEU A 15 20.12 9.29 18.75
N ALA A 16 19.23 10.25 18.48
CA ALA A 16 19.56 11.67 18.57
C ALA A 16 20.00 12.08 19.99
N ALA A 17 19.29 11.63 21.01
CA ALA A 17 19.68 11.88 22.41
C ALA A 17 21.07 11.30 22.73
N LEU A 18 21.31 10.05 22.35
CA LEU A 18 22.61 9.38 22.55
C LEU A 18 23.75 10.06 21.79
N MET A 19 23.48 10.53 20.57
CA MET A 19 24.47 11.28 19.78
C MET A 19 24.79 12.64 20.40
N GLY A 20 23.81 13.31 20.99
CA GLY A 20 24.02 14.56 21.74
C GLY A 20 24.88 14.33 22.98
N GLU A 21 24.59 13.29 23.77
CA GLU A 21 25.41 12.92 24.93
C GLU A 21 26.83 12.52 24.53
N TRP A 22 26.96 11.72 23.47
CA TRP A 22 28.25 11.29 22.96
C TRP A 22 29.09 12.48 22.47
N LYS A 23 28.48 13.41 21.74
CA LYS A 23 29.14 14.66 21.34
C LYS A 23 29.68 15.39 22.55
N LYS A 24 28.85 15.62 23.59
CA LYS A 24 29.32 16.34 24.78
C LYS A 24 30.55 15.67 25.38
N LYS A 25 30.49 14.35 25.60
CA LYS A 25 31.63 13.58 26.12
C LYS A 25 32.87 13.71 25.24
N ALA A 26 32.74 13.58 23.93
CA ALA A 26 33.84 13.70 22.99
C ALA A 26 34.47 15.11 23.00
N GLU A 27 33.67 16.17 23.10
CA GLU A 27 34.19 17.55 23.21
C GLU A 27 34.98 17.74 24.52
N ARG A 28 34.53 17.16 25.64
CA ARG A 28 35.28 17.23 26.93
C ARG A 28 36.57 16.46 26.81
N GLN A 29 36.52 15.26 26.25
CA GLN A 29 37.71 14.46 26.05
C GLN A 29 38.75 15.20 25.19
N MET A 30 38.35 15.76 24.04
CA MET A 30 39.26 16.51 23.16
C MET A 30 39.85 17.74 23.85
N GLN A 31 39.07 18.49 24.62
CA GLN A 31 39.59 19.64 25.39
C GLN A 31 40.56 19.19 26.47
N GLY A 32 40.23 18.12 27.20
CA GLY A 32 41.11 17.54 28.22
C GLY A 32 42.44 17.07 27.65
N GLU A 33 42.41 16.34 26.54
CA GLU A 33 43.62 15.92 25.81
C GLU A 33 44.46 17.14 25.39
N HIS A 34 43.82 18.21 24.91
CA HIS A 34 44.51 19.43 24.54
C HIS A 34 45.15 20.14 25.75
N CYS A 35 44.42 20.25 26.86
CA CYS A 35 44.93 20.82 28.10
C CYS A 35 46.14 20.04 28.63
N LEU A 36 46.03 18.71 28.73
CA LEU A 36 47.11 17.88 29.25
C LEU A 36 48.33 17.86 28.32
N THR A 37 48.14 17.91 26.99
CA THR A 37 49.24 18.00 26.03
C THR A 37 49.97 19.35 26.09
N GLY A 38 49.27 20.41 26.49
CA GLY A 38 49.83 21.74 26.68
C GLY A 38 50.62 21.92 27.98
N MET A 39 50.47 21.02 28.96
CA MET A 39 51.16 21.07 30.24
C MET A 39 52.62 20.61 30.15
N THR A 40 53.46 21.19 30.99
CA THR A 40 54.83 20.72 31.21
C THR A 40 54.86 19.46 32.07
N VAL A 41 55.97 18.72 32.02
CA VAL A 41 56.17 17.52 32.87
C VAL A 41 56.02 17.86 34.35
N ASP A 42 56.49 19.04 34.78
CA ASP A 42 56.43 19.50 36.17
C ASP A 42 55.00 19.78 36.65
N GLU A 43 54.10 20.14 35.73
CA GLU A 43 52.66 20.36 36.01
C GLU A 43 51.87 19.06 35.97
N LEU A 44 52.19 18.16 35.04
CA LEU A 44 51.46 16.91 34.84
C LEU A 44 51.82 15.84 35.88
N ALA A 45 53.09 15.76 36.29
CA ALA A 45 53.57 14.70 37.19
C ALA A 45 52.86 14.71 38.57
N PRO A 46 52.63 15.85 39.24
CA PRO A 46 51.87 15.88 40.49
C PRO A 46 50.43 15.36 40.32
N MET A 47 49.75 15.75 39.24
CA MET A 47 48.38 15.32 38.95
C MET A 47 48.29 13.82 38.73
N LEU A 48 49.23 13.26 37.95
CA LEU A 48 49.27 11.83 37.67
C LEU A 48 49.59 11.03 38.94
N CYS A 49 50.52 11.51 39.77
CA CYS A 49 50.83 10.89 41.06
C CYS A 49 49.60 10.87 41.98
N GLU A 50 48.90 11.99 42.13
CA GLU A 50 47.71 12.08 42.97
C GLU A 50 46.57 11.17 42.48
N ALA A 51 46.30 11.16 41.17
CA ALA A 51 45.28 10.31 40.59
C ALA A 51 45.64 8.81 40.70
N THR A 52 46.91 8.47 40.52
CA THR A 52 47.42 7.10 40.69
C THR A 52 47.31 6.65 42.16
N MET A 53 47.67 7.53 43.11
CA MET A 53 47.53 7.24 44.54
C MET A 53 46.07 7.01 44.94
N ARG A 54 45.13 7.81 44.42
CA ARG A 54 43.69 7.57 44.62
C ARG A 54 43.25 6.21 44.10
N SER A 55 43.69 5.82 42.90
CA SER A 55 43.37 4.51 42.32
C SER A 55 43.93 3.34 43.14
N ILE A 56 45.13 3.50 43.70
CA ILE A 56 45.74 2.53 44.62
C ILE A 56 44.90 2.40 45.91
N ASP A 57 44.44 3.52 46.46
CA ASP A 57 43.60 3.50 47.67
C ASP A 57 42.24 2.84 47.41
N GLU A 58 41.62 3.08 46.24
CA GLU A 58 40.33 2.48 45.85
C GLU A 58 40.35 0.95 45.77
N VAL A 59 41.50 0.35 45.41
CA VAL A 59 41.66 -1.10 45.39
C VAL A 59 42.03 -1.69 46.76
N GLY A 60 42.14 -0.87 47.80
CA GLY A 60 42.46 -1.29 49.16
C GLY A 60 43.91 -1.06 49.56
N GLY A 61 44.61 -0.15 48.87
CA GLY A 61 45.99 0.23 49.16
C GLY A 61 47.04 -0.55 48.35
N LEU A 62 48.31 -0.24 48.63
CA LEU A 62 49.44 -0.67 47.81
C LEU A 62 49.60 -2.19 47.70
N ASP A 63 49.32 -2.93 48.78
CA ASP A 63 49.42 -4.40 48.79
C ASP A 63 48.38 -5.06 47.87
N ALA A 64 47.16 -4.52 47.85
CA ALA A 64 46.10 -4.98 46.96
C ALA A 64 46.41 -4.62 45.50
N TRP A 65 46.92 -3.42 45.26
CA TRP A 65 47.39 -2.98 43.93
C TRP A 65 48.51 -3.86 43.37
N ASN A 66 49.51 -4.18 44.18
CA ASN A 66 50.61 -5.06 43.79
C ASN A 66 50.16 -6.51 43.54
N SER A 67 49.03 -6.91 44.13
CA SER A 67 48.43 -8.24 43.94
C SER A 67 47.61 -8.35 42.64
N LEU A 68 47.31 -7.24 41.97
CA LEU A 68 46.66 -7.23 40.65
C LEU A 68 47.58 -7.83 39.59
N THR A 69 46.99 -8.38 38.53
CA THR A 69 47.72 -8.77 37.32
C THR A 69 48.18 -7.54 36.53
N ASP A 70 49.12 -7.74 35.60
CA ASP A 70 49.57 -6.65 34.71
C ASP A 70 48.42 -6.07 33.89
N LEU A 71 47.53 -6.92 33.37
CA LEU A 71 46.34 -6.49 32.61
C LEU A 71 45.38 -5.64 33.46
N GLU A 72 45.18 -6.00 34.74
CA GLU A 72 44.32 -5.24 35.65
C GLU A 72 44.95 -3.89 36.02
N ARG A 73 46.27 -3.84 36.24
CA ARG A 73 46.99 -2.57 36.47
C ARG A 73 46.97 -1.68 35.24
N GLU A 74 47.12 -2.25 34.05
CA GLU A 74 47.07 -1.50 32.80
C GLU A 74 45.66 -0.92 32.57
N ALA A 75 44.61 -1.73 32.74
CA ALA A 75 43.22 -1.27 32.64
C ALA A 75 42.90 -0.17 33.67
N LYS A 76 43.42 -0.27 34.89
CA LYS A 76 43.28 0.77 35.92
C LYS A 76 44.04 2.05 35.56
N SER A 77 45.24 1.93 35.01
CA SER A 77 46.03 3.08 34.57
C SER A 77 45.36 3.80 33.40
N GLU A 78 44.77 3.06 32.46
CA GLU A 78 43.97 3.61 31.36
C GLU A 78 42.71 4.33 31.88
N GLN A 79 42.03 3.73 32.86
CA GLN A 79 40.88 4.36 33.53
C GLN A 79 41.28 5.70 34.19
N VAL A 80 42.37 5.71 34.96
CA VAL A 80 42.89 6.92 35.63
C VAL A 80 43.22 8.01 34.61
N TYR A 81 43.90 7.65 33.51
CA TYR A 81 44.20 8.59 32.45
C TYR A 81 42.92 9.17 31.82
N HIS A 82 41.92 8.32 31.53
CA HIS A 82 40.65 8.77 30.97
C HIS A 82 39.90 9.71 31.92
N GLU A 83 39.85 9.41 33.21
CA GLU A 83 39.22 10.26 34.22
C GLU A 83 39.93 11.62 34.35
N MET A 84 41.27 11.62 34.36
CA MET A 84 42.06 12.86 34.36
C MET A 84 41.78 13.72 33.12
N VAL A 85 41.74 13.11 31.93
CA VAL A 85 41.39 13.79 30.68
C VAL A 85 40.00 14.41 30.79
N MET A 86 39.01 13.64 31.22
CA MET A 86 37.63 14.13 31.34
C MET A 86 37.50 15.27 32.37
N GLU A 87 38.19 15.18 33.51
CA GLU A 87 38.19 16.22 34.55
C GLU A 87 38.86 17.52 34.04
N ALA A 88 40.00 17.40 33.37
CA ALA A 88 40.69 18.56 32.76
C ALA A 88 39.82 19.21 31.69
N GLY A 89 39.17 18.40 30.85
CA GLY A 89 38.27 18.87 29.80
C GLY A 89 37.04 19.59 30.35
N GLU A 90 36.41 19.07 31.40
CA GLU A 90 35.25 19.71 32.03
C GLU A 90 35.63 21.04 32.70
N LYS A 91 36.79 21.09 33.39
CA LYS A 91 37.31 22.35 33.95
C LYS A 91 37.54 23.39 32.86
N SER A 92 38.24 23.00 31.78
CA SER A 92 38.49 23.88 30.64
C SER A 92 37.19 24.37 30.00
N PHE A 93 36.17 23.51 29.90
CA PHE A 93 34.88 23.87 29.33
C PHE A 93 34.13 24.90 30.18
N VAL A 94 34.08 24.70 31.50
CA VAL A 94 33.38 25.60 32.44
C VAL A 94 34.01 26.99 32.50
N GLU A 95 35.32 27.10 32.25
CA GLU A 95 36.04 28.36 32.17
C GLU A 95 35.76 29.17 30.89
N LEU A 96 35.17 28.55 29.86
CA LEU A 96 34.82 29.24 28.63
C LEU A 96 33.68 30.24 28.85
N PRO A 97 33.62 31.33 28.07
CA PRO A 97 32.44 32.19 27.99
C PRO A 97 31.16 31.40 27.67
N GLU A 98 30.02 31.84 28.23
CA GLU A 98 28.74 31.14 28.11
C GLU A 98 28.30 30.92 26.65
N ASP A 99 28.60 31.87 25.76
CA ASP A 99 28.32 31.76 24.31
C ASP A 99 29.15 30.66 23.64
N GLN A 100 30.40 30.48 24.07
CA GLN A 100 31.26 29.40 23.58
C GLN A 100 30.83 28.06 24.13
N GLN A 101 30.49 27.98 25.42
CA GLN A 101 29.93 26.77 26.03
C GLN A 101 28.66 26.34 25.27
N HIS A 102 27.75 27.28 25.01
CA HIS A 102 26.52 27.03 24.27
C HIS A 102 26.81 26.54 22.84
N SER A 103 27.76 27.16 22.13
CA SER A 103 28.14 26.75 20.77
C SER A 103 28.77 25.36 20.75
N ILE A 104 29.65 25.04 21.72
CA ILE A 104 30.30 23.73 21.84
C ILE A 104 29.30 22.65 22.21
N ASP A 105 28.29 22.95 23.03
CA ASP A 105 27.25 21.99 23.41
C ASP A 105 26.09 21.90 22.43
N LEU A 106 26.01 22.82 21.46
CA LEU A 106 24.92 22.89 20.51
C LEU A 106 24.71 21.55 19.80
N PHE A 107 23.55 20.95 20.01
CA PHE A 107 23.14 19.74 19.30
C PHE A 107 21.64 19.78 19.05
N ILE A 108 21.26 19.93 17.79
CA ILE A 108 19.87 20.12 17.38
C ILE A 108 19.38 18.91 16.61
N TRP A 109 18.27 18.33 17.06
CA TRP A 109 17.55 17.33 16.29
C TRP A 109 16.42 18.00 15.52
N ALA A 110 16.27 17.63 14.25
CA ALA A 110 15.11 17.99 13.44
C ALA A 110 14.47 16.72 12.89
N GLY A 111 13.14 16.69 12.89
CA GLY A 111 12.40 15.59 12.30
C GLY A 111 12.10 15.79 10.81
N CYS A 112 12.18 14.73 10.03
CA CYS A 112 11.97 14.77 8.59
C CYS A 112 10.57 15.27 8.17
N CYS A 113 10.54 16.30 7.33
CA CYS A 113 9.33 16.92 6.80
C CYS A 113 8.40 15.92 6.09
N MET A 114 8.97 14.93 5.39
CA MET A 114 8.19 13.89 4.70
C MET A 114 7.44 12.96 5.66
N HIS A 115 8.00 12.72 6.84
CA HIS A 115 7.34 11.94 7.88
C HIS A 115 6.28 12.76 8.61
N LYS A 116 6.43 14.08 8.73
CA LYS A 116 5.36 14.96 9.24
C LYS A 116 4.12 14.85 8.36
N GLU A 117 4.31 14.97 7.05
CA GLU A 117 3.23 14.80 6.06
C GLU A 117 2.61 13.40 6.12
N LEU A 118 3.41 12.33 6.10
CA LEU A 118 2.89 10.96 6.19
C LEU A 118 2.08 10.72 7.46
N ASN A 119 2.59 11.20 8.60
CA ASN A 119 1.90 11.05 9.87
C ASN A 119 0.60 11.86 9.89
N SER A 120 0.56 13.04 9.27
CA SER A 120 -0.67 13.85 9.15
C SER A 120 -1.78 13.11 8.39
N VAL A 121 -1.45 12.41 7.30
CA VAL A 121 -2.40 11.55 6.58
C VAL A 121 -2.91 10.41 7.48
N LYS A 122 -2.02 9.81 8.29
CA LYS A 122 -2.39 8.77 9.24
C LYS A 122 -3.33 9.29 10.34
N GLY A 123 -3.07 10.49 10.85
CA GLY A 123 -3.93 11.16 11.82
C GLY A 123 -5.31 11.48 11.24
N GLY A 124 -5.36 12.05 10.03
CA GLY A 124 -6.61 12.32 9.34
C GLY A 124 -7.43 11.05 9.06
N ASN A 125 -6.78 9.98 8.57
CA ASN A 125 -7.47 8.71 8.33
C ASN A 125 -8.06 8.11 9.62
N MET A 126 -7.38 8.27 10.76
CA MET A 126 -7.89 7.79 12.04
C MET A 126 -9.19 8.50 12.44
N LYS A 127 -9.23 9.84 12.39
CA LYS A 127 -10.43 10.62 12.71
C LYS A 127 -11.55 10.41 11.71
N MET A 128 -11.22 10.29 10.43
CA MET A 128 -12.17 9.93 9.37
C MET A 128 -12.84 8.57 9.64
N MET A 129 -12.07 7.54 10.01
CA MET A 129 -12.63 6.24 10.36
C MET A 129 -13.50 6.30 11.63
N GLU A 130 -13.09 7.07 12.64
CA GLU A 130 -13.85 7.28 13.87
C GLU A 130 -15.17 8.01 13.62
N TRP A 131 -15.21 8.91 12.63
CA TRP A 131 -16.37 9.73 12.30
C TRP A 131 -17.59 8.86 11.96
N TRP A 132 -17.44 7.83 11.13
CA TRP A 132 -18.55 6.93 10.76
C TRP A 132 -19.21 6.32 11.99
N MET A 133 -18.39 5.78 12.90
CA MET A 133 -18.86 5.13 14.13
C MET A 133 -19.49 6.14 15.11
N LYS A 134 -18.87 7.30 15.28
CA LYS A 134 -19.32 8.34 16.22
C LYS A 134 -20.67 8.94 15.82
N ASN A 135 -20.96 9.00 14.53
CA ASN A 135 -22.20 9.58 14.00
C ASN A 135 -23.28 8.54 13.70
N GLY A 136 -23.00 7.24 13.94
CA GLY A 136 -23.96 6.16 13.68
C GLY A 136 -24.27 5.94 12.20
N GLU A 137 -23.37 6.40 11.32
CA GLU A 137 -23.49 6.24 9.87
C GLU A 137 -22.89 4.90 9.42
N GLU A 138 -23.31 4.40 8.26
CA GLU A 138 -22.77 3.15 7.70
C GLU A 138 -21.28 3.32 7.34
N PRO A 139 -20.36 2.60 8.00
CA PRO A 139 -18.94 2.72 7.71
C PRO A 139 -18.58 1.97 6.42
N PRO A 140 -17.39 2.24 5.85
CA PRO A 140 -16.87 1.49 4.72
C PRO A 140 -16.93 -0.03 4.88
N VAL A 141 -17.24 -0.71 3.78
CA VAL A 141 -17.31 -2.17 3.74
C VAL A 141 -16.00 -2.80 4.22
N LYS A 142 -16.10 -3.79 5.10
CA LYS A 142 -14.93 -4.53 5.58
C LYS A 142 -14.34 -5.39 4.47
N LEU A 143 -13.04 -5.24 4.23
CA LEU A 143 -12.29 -5.97 3.21
C LEU A 143 -11.62 -7.18 3.85
N ILE A 144 -12.45 -8.20 4.11
CA ILE A 144 -12.11 -9.38 4.90
C ILE A 144 -11.17 -10.31 4.10
N ASN A 145 -10.04 -10.68 4.70
CA ASN A 145 -9.10 -11.62 4.06
C ASN A 145 -9.70 -13.03 3.94
N ARG A 146 -9.06 -13.90 3.17
CA ARG A 146 -9.56 -15.26 2.89
C ARG A 146 -9.82 -16.07 4.16
N ASP A 147 -8.89 -16.05 5.12
CA ASP A 147 -8.98 -16.86 6.34
C ASP A 147 -10.12 -16.39 7.24
N ASN A 148 -10.26 -15.06 7.38
CA ASN A 148 -11.36 -14.45 8.11
C ASN A 148 -12.70 -14.63 7.39
N THR A 149 -12.72 -14.74 6.05
CA THR A 149 -13.94 -15.01 5.30
C THR A 149 -14.51 -16.38 5.67
N ALA A 150 -13.66 -17.41 5.73
CA ALA A 150 -14.07 -18.73 6.19
C ALA A 150 -14.62 -18.71 7.63
N ALA A 151 -14.01 -17.93 8.52
CA ALA A 151 -14.48 -17.76 9.89
C ALA A 151 -15.84 -17.05 9.99
N VAL A 152 -16.13 -16.11 9.07
CA VAL A 152 -17.43 -15.42 8.99
C VAL A 152 -18.51 -16.32 8.41
N GLU A 153 -18.17 -17.13 7.40
CA GLU A 153 -19.06 -18.09 6.75
C GLU A 153 -19.41 -19.29 7.64
N ALA A 154 -18.55 -19.64 8.60
CA ALA A 154 -18.79 -20.70 9.58
C ALA A 154 -19.99 -20.45 10.52
N GLY A 155 -20.59 -19.25 10.49
CA GLY A 155 -21.79 -18.91 11.24
C GLY A 155 -21.52 -18.10 12.51
N PRO A 156 -22.53 -17.93 13.39
CA PRO A 156 -22.39 -17.14 14.61
C PRO A 156 -21.38 -17.77 15.58
N GLY A 157 -20.51 -16.95 16.17
CA GLY A 157 -19.54 -17.39 17.17
C GLY A 157 -18.36 -16.43 17.32
N GLN A 158 -17.51 -16.68 18.32
CA GLN A 158 -16.34 -15.85 18.64
C GLN A 158 -15.37 -15.70 17.46
N ALA A 159 -15.25 -16.73 16.61
CA ALA A 159 -14.40 -16.68 15.42
C ALA A 159 -14.88 -15.62 14.41
N LYS A 160 -16.19 -15.54 14.17
CA LYS A 160 -16.81 -14.51 13.31
C LYS A 160 -16.65 -13.12 13.92
N GLU A 161 -16.93 -12.96 15.21
CA GLU A 161 -16.77 -11.68 15.90
C GLU A 161 -15.34 -11.17 15.83
N ARG A 162 -14.35 -12.04 16.11
CA ARG A 162 -12.94 -11.72 15.99
C ARG A 162 -12.56 -11.38 14.54
N ALA A 163 -12.99 -12.18 13.57
CA ALA A 163 -12.73 -11.95 12.16
C ALA A 163 -13.25 -10.59 11.69
N LEU A 164 -14.45 -10.20 12.13
CA LEU A 164 -15.02 -8.88 11.87
C LEU A 164 -14.25 -7.78 12.60
N ALA A 165 -13.86 -7.98 13.87
CA ALA A 165 -13.15 -6.97 14.65
C ALA A 165 -11.77 -6.61 14.09
N VAL A 166 -11.02 -7.59 13.56
CA VAL A 166 -9.67 -7.36 13.00
C VAL A 166 -9.66 -6.94 11.53
N SER A 167 -10.79 -7.07 10.83
CA SER A 167 -10.89 -6.73 9.41
C SER A 167 -11.14 -5.24 9.23
N LEU A 168 -10.32 -4.60 8.40
CA LEU A 168 -10.39 -3.18 8.07
C LEU A 168 -11.14 -2.97 6.75
N GLY A 169 -11.73 -1.78 6.59
CA GLY A 169 -12.36 -1.30 5.35
C GLY A 169 -11.74 0.02 4.89
N GLY A 170 -12.40 0.69 3.95
CA GLY A 170 -12.11 2.07 3.61
C GLY A 170 -10.96 2.29 2.63
N ALA A 171 -10.63 3.55 2.39
CA ALA A 171 -9.76 3.99 1.31
C ALA A 171 -8.31 3.48 1.45
N VAL A 172 -7.73 3.56 2.65
CA VAL A 172 -6.35 3.10 2.89
C VAL A 172 -6.23 1.59 2.70
N LYS A 173 -7.21 0.81 3.17
CA LYS A 173 -7.20 -0.63 2.95
C LYS A 173 -7.40 -0.97 1.48
N THR A 174 -8.31 -0.29 0.80
CA THR A 174 -8.58 -0.46 -0.63
C THR A 174 -7.32 -0.21 -1.46
N THR A 175 -6.66 0.92 -1.26
CA THR A 175 -5.43 1.29 -1.99
C THR A 175 -4.25 0.36 -1.65
N SER A 176 -4.19 -0.19 -0.43
CA SER A 176 -3.22 -1.24 -0.06
C SER A 176 -3.46 -2.54 -0.83
N LEU A 177 -4.72 -3.00 -0.92
CA LEU A 177 -5.07 -4.20 -1.69
C LEU A 177 -4.85 -3.97 -3.19
N ALA A 178 -5.24 -2.80 -3.70
CA ALA A 178 -5.04 -2.42 -5.09
C ALA A 178 -3.55 -2.44 -5.45
N GLY A 179 -2.66 -1.85 -4.64
CA GLY A 179 -1.22 -1.95 -4.88
C GLY A 179 -0.68 -3.38 -4.77
N THR A 180 -1.24 -4.22 -3.88
CA THR A 180 -0.84 -5.63 -3.78
C THR A 180 -1.17 -6.43 -5.05
N ILE A 181 -2.33 -6.17 -5.67
CA ILE A 181 -2.76 -6.87 -6.89
C ILE A 181 -2.09 -6.24 -8.11
N PHE A 182 -2.15 -4.93 -8.24
CA PHE A 182 -1.80 -4.19 -9.46
C PHE A 182 -0.34 -3.74 -9.52
N ARG A 183 0.42 -3.83 -8.41
CA ARG A 183 1.86 -3.53 -8.35
C ARG A 183 2.67 -4.73 -7.88
N ASN A 184 2.29 -5.92 -8.37
CA ASN A 184 3.01 -7.17 -8.12
C ASN A 184 3.41 -7.83 -9.44
N LYS A 185 4.73 -8.06 -9.59
CA LYS A 185 5.37 -8.62 -10.79
C LYS A 185 5.25 -10.13 -10.91
N ASP A 186 4.95 -10.82 -9.81
CA ASP A 186 4.67 -12.25 -9.84
C ASP A 186 3.27 -12.43 -10.45
N ASP A 187 3.21 -12.78 -11.73
CA ASP A 187 1.98 -12.94 -12.51
C ASP A 187 1.04 -14.05 -11.99
N LYS A 188 1.53 -14.92 -11.11
CA LYS A 188 0.70 -15.91 -10.40
C LYS A 188 -0.02 -15.30 -9.20
N LYS A 189 0.48 -14.19 -8.66
CA LYS A 189 -0.03 -13.53 -7.44
C LYS A 189 -0.57 -12.13 -7.70
N GLY A 190 -0.15 -11.51 -8.79
CA GLY A 190 -0.35 -10.12 -9.15
C GLY A 190 -0.72 -9.98 -10.61
N GLN A 191 -1.07 -8.76 -10.98
CA GLN A 191 -1.66 -8.44 -12.27
C GLN A 191 -1.02 -7.18 -12.86
N GLN A 192 0.20 -6.84 -12.44
CA GLN A 192 0.82 -5.57 -12.78
C GLN A 192 0.96 -5.38 -14.29
N ASP A 193 1.55 -6.34 -15.00
CA ASP A 193 1.85 -6.16 -16.41
C ASP A 193 0.58 -6.27 -17.27
N SER A 194 -0.34 -7.20 -16.94
CA SER A 194 -1.65 -7.29 -17.60
C SER A 194 -2.48 -6.01 -17.44
N LEU A 195 -2.56 -5.43 -16.24
CA LEU A 195 -3.25 -4.16 -16.03
C LEU A 195 -2.56 -3.04 -16.81
N LYS A 196 -1.23 -2.95 -16.78
CA LYS A 196 -0.51 -1.91 -17.51
C LYS A 196 -0.78 -1.98 -19.00
N PHE A 197 -0.81 -3.17 -19.57
CA PHE A 197 -1.09 -3.34 -21.00
C PHE A 197 -2.54 -2.96 -21.31
N TYR A 198 -3.48 -3.37 -20.45
CA TYR A 198 -4.88 -2.96 -20.55
C TYR A 198 -5.04 -1.43 -20.51
N LEU A 199 -4.52 -0.77 -19.49
CA LEU A 199 -4.60 0.69 -19.35
C LEU A 199 -3.86 1.41 -20.49
N GLN A 200 -2.72 0.87 -20.96
CA GLN A 200 -2.01 1.43 -22.11
C GLN A 200 -2.86 1.37 -23.39
N GLU A 201 -3.62 0.30 -23.60
CA GLU A 201 -4.53 0.17 -24.74
C GLU A 201 -5.70 1.16 -24.64
N GLU A 202 -6.30 1.29 -23.45
CA GLU A 202 -7.49 2.14 -23.24
C GLU A 202 -7.15 3.65 -23.22
N LEU A 203 -6.01 4.02 -22.64
CA LEU A 203 -5.63 5.42 -22.43
C LEU A 203 -4.63 5.93 -23.49
N GLY A 204 -4.00 5.03 -24.25
CA GLY A 204 -2.96 5.37 -25.23
C GLY A 204 -1.59 5.70 -24.62
N TYR A 205 -1.43 5.62 -23.30
CA TYR A 205 -0.15 5.83 -22.60
C TYR A 205 -0.01 4.88 -21.41
N VAL A 206 1.24 4.61 -21.02
CA VAL A 206 1.52 3.73 -19.89
C VAL A 206 1.20 4.45 -18.57
N VAL A 207 0.32 3.86 -17.80
CA VAL A 207 0.04 4.26 -16.42
C VAL A 207 0.91 3.44 -15.47
N ASP A 208 1.72 4.12 -14.67
CA ASP A 208 2.67 3.51 -13.75
C ASP A 208 2.32 3.89 -12.30
N SER A 209 1.08 3.59 -11.89
CA SER A 209 0.46 4.06 -10.65
C SER A 209 0.30 2.95 -9.59
N LEU A 210 -0.24 3.30 -8.42
CA LEU A 210 -0.57 2.43 -7.27
C LEU A 210 0.63 1.83 -6.49
N GLU A 211 1.69 2.61 -6.27
CA GLU A 211 2.89 2.17 -5.56
C GLU A 211 2.76 2.18 -4.02
N THR A 212 1.66 1.63 -3.49
CA THR A 212 1.40 1.57 -2.04
C THR A 212 2.22 0.51 -1.30
N SER A 213 2.78 -0.45 -2.02
CA SER A 213 3.61 -1.54 -1.44
C SER A 213 5.04 -1.13 -1.09
N ASN A 214 5.57 -0.04 -1.66
CA ASN A 214 6.94 0.41 -1.44
C ASN A 214 7.07 1.51 -0.37
N THR A 215 6.08 1.63 0.51
CA THR A 215 6.05 2.57 1.66
C THR A 215 6.44 4.01 1.27
N ARG A 216 6.06 4.47 0.08
CA ARG A 216 6.31 5.84 -0.34
C ARG A 216 5.38 6.78 0.43
N TYR A 217 5.89 7.94 0.81
CA TYR A 217 5.06 9.04 1.29
C TYR A 217 3.96 9.32 0.26
N GLN A 218 2.75 9.64 0.75
CA GLN A 218 1.58 9.95 -0.08
C GLN A 218 1.08 8.82 -0.98
N SER A 219 1.62 7.60 -0.88
CA SER A 219 1.25 6.53 -1.80
C SER A 219 -0.24 6.22 -1.80
N HIS A 220 -0.88 6.28 -0.62
CA HIS A 220 -2.32 6.08 -0.50
C HIS A 220 -3.11 7.22 -1.15
N CYS A 221 -2.73 8.47 -0.91
CA CYS A 221 -3.32 9.65 -1.55
C CYS A 221 -3.22 9.61 -3.08
N HIS A 222 -2.04 9.31 -3.61
CA HIS A 222 -1.84 9.19 -5.06
C HIS A 222 -2.61 8.00 -5.64
N ALA A 223 -2.66 6.88 -4.92
CA ALA A 223 -3.44 5.73 -5.34
C ALA A 223 -4.96 6.01 -5.32
N SER A 224 -5.45 6.81 -4.38
CA SER A 224 -6.84 7.25 -4.36
C SER A 224 -7.18 8.10 -5.57
N ALA A 225 -6.34 9.09 -5.90
CA ALA A 225 -6.51 9.93 -7.09
C ALA A 225 -6.57 9.09 -8.37
N GLU A 226 -5.62 8.19 -8.55
CA GLU A 226 -5.57 7.26 -9.69
C GLU A 226 -6.83 6.39 -9.80
N LEU A 227 -7.22 5.73 -8.70
CA LEU A 227 -8.39 4.84 -8.70
C LEU A 227 -9.66 5.61 -9.04
N LEU A 228 -9.79 6.87 -8.63
CA LEU A 228 -10.96 7.69 -8.96
C LEU A 228 -10.95 8.13 -10.42
N VAL A 229 -9.80 8.62 -10.93
CA VAL A 229 -9.66 9.09 -12.32
C VAL A 229 -9.98 7.98 -13.31
N ASN A 230 -9.46 6.78 -13.06
CA ASN A 230 -9.61 5.62 -13.93
C ASN A 230 -10.62 4.60 -13.38
N TRP A 231 -11.54 5.01 -12.49
CA TRP A 231 -12.43 4.11 -11.74
C TRP A 231 -13.10 3.05 -12.61
N LYS A 232 -13.76 3.48 -13.68
CA LYS A 232 -14.46 2.56 -14.58
C LYS A 232 -13.51 1.55 -15.23
N LEU A 233 -12.31 1.99 -15.63
CA LEU A 233 -11.31 1.10 -16.24
C LEU A 233 -10.81 0.04 -15.25
N TYR A 234 -10.63 0.39 -13.97
CA TYR A 234 -10.28 -0.58 -12.94
C TYR A 234 -11.39 -1.60 -12.68
N VAL A 235 -12.65 -1.16 -12.69
CA VAL A 235 -13.81 -2.07 -12.55
C VAL A 235 -13.92 -3.01 -13.75
N ASP A 236 -13.85 -2.47 -14.97
CA ASP A 236 -13.92 -3.24 -16.22
C ASP A 236 -12.76 -4.23 -16.33
N TYR A 237 -11.56 -3.82 -15.92
CA TYR A 237 -10.39 -4.69 -15.86
C TYR A 237 -10.57 -5.84 -14.87
N LEU A 238 -11.09 -5.57 -13.66
CA LEU A 238 -11.35 -6.63 -12.67
C LEU A 238 -12.35 -7.66 -13.20
N LEU A 239 -13.39 -7.22 -13.91
CA LEU A 239 -14.35 -8.12 -14.56
C LEU A 239 -13.69 -8.98 -15.65
N GLN A 240 -12.86 -8.38 -16.50
CA GLN A 240 -12.09 -9.13 -17.51
C GLN A 240 -11.12 -10.12 -16.87
N ALA A 241 -10.41 -9.72 -15.82
CA ALA A 241 -9.49 -10.57 -15.09
C ALA A 241 -10.22 -11.76 -14.43
N LYS A 242 -11.45 -11.55 -13.95
CA LYS A 242 -12.35 -12.59 -13.46
C LYS A 242 -12.70 -13.57 -14.57
N ASP A 243 -13.22 -13.05 -15.69
CA ASP A 243 -13.75 -13.87 -16.79
C ASP A 243 -12.66 -14.61 -17.58
N ARG A 244 -11.42 -14.11 -17.60
CA ARG A 244 -10.27 -14.80 -18.21
C ARG A 244 -9.95 -16.12 -17.51
N LYS A 245 -10.18 -16.23 -16.20
CA LYS A 245 -9.87 -17.43 -15.42
C LYS A 245 -10.76 -18.61 -15.83
N GLU A 246 -10.23 -19.81 -15.66
CA GLU A 246 -10.95 -21.06 -15.92
C GLU A 246 -12.29 -21.10 -15.17
N LYS A 247 -12.26 -20.85 -13.85
CA LYS A 247 -13.45 -20.86 -12.98
C LYS A 247 -14.31 -19.59 -13.05
N GLN A 248 -13.91 -18.58 -13.83
CA GLN A 248 -14.60 -17.28 -13.95
C GLN A 248 -15.04 -16.63 -12.63
N THR A 249 -14.25 -16.81 -11.57
CA THR A 249 -14.52 -16.30 -10.22
C THR A 249 -13.44 -15.33 -9.77
N PHE A 250 -13.84 -14.38 -8.92
CA PHE A 250 -12.89 -13.46 -8.32
C PHE A 250 -12.01 -14.21 -7.32
N THR A 251 -10.73 -13.82 -7.22
CA THR A 251 -9.99 -14.11 -5.98
C THR A 251 -10.55 -13.26 -4.83
N ASN A 252 -10.33 -13.67 -3.58
CA ASN A 252 -10.77 -12.88 -2.41
C ASN A 252 -10.22 -11.44 -2.46
N LEU A 253 -8.97 -11.25 -2.90
CA LEU A 253 -8.36 -9.94 -3.06
C LEU A 253 -9.07 -9.09 -4.13
N GLU A 254 -9.32 -9.66 -5.32
CA GLU A 254 -10.04 -8.96 -6.38
C GLU A 254 -11.47 -8.62 -5.97
N LEU A 255 -12.17 -9.55 -5.31
CA LEU A 255 -13.53 -9.32 -4.83
C LEU A 255 -13.57 -8.19 -3.81
N ASN A 256 -12.58 -8.12 -2.92
CA ASN A 256 -12.48 -7.03 -1.94
C ASN A 256 -12.26 -5.67 -2.62
N VAL A 257 -11.33 -5.58 -3.59
CA VAL A 257 -11.14 -4.33 -4.34
C VAL A 257 -12.37 -3.98 -5.16
N TYR A 258 -13.00 -4.97 -5.80
CA TYR A 258 -14.24 -4.76 -6.56
C TYR A 258 -15.37 -4.24 -5.67
N LYS A 259 -15.59 -4.83 -4.49
CA LYS A 259 -16.58 -4.38 -3.51
C LYS A 259 -16.31 -2.95 -3.04
N ALA A 260 -15.06 -2.65 -2.69
CA ALA A 260 -14.64 -1.31 -2.29
C ALA A 260 -14.92 -0.25 -3.36
N LEU A 261 -14.70 -0.58 -4.63
CA LEU A 261 -14.97 0.32 -5.77
C LEU A 261 -16.47 0.44 -6.09
N HIS A 262 -17.37 -0.19 -5.34
CA HIS A 262 -18.83 -0.01 -5.43
C HIS A 262 -19.43 0.48 -4.12
N ASP A 263 -18.60 0.75 -3.11
CA ASP A 263 -19.02 1.10 -1.76
C ASP A 263 -18.94 2.61 -1.55
N ILE A 264 -20.09 3.29 -1.42
CA ILE A 264 -20.19 4.76 -1.32
C ILE A 264 -19.32 5.33 -0.17
N PRO A 265 -19.33 4.77 1.05
CA PRO A 265 -18.44 5.25 2.11
C PRO A 265 -16.95 5.08 1.75
N THR A 266 -16.54 3.97 1.13
CA THR A 266 -15.15 3.82 0.65
C THR A 266 -14.79 4.86 -0.42
N ILE A 267 -15.68 5.11 -1.39
CA ILE A 267 -15.48 6.15 -2.42
C ILE A 267 -15.38 7.54 -1.78
N THR A 268 -16.18 7.81 -0.75
CA THR A 268 -16.11 9.05 0.04
C THR A 268 -14.72 9.23 0.64
N GLU A 269 -14.17 8.20 1.29
CA GLU A 269 -12.82 8.26 1.85
C GLU A 269 -11.72 8.43 0.77
N LEU A 270 -11.86 7.80 -0.42
CA LEU A 270 -10.92 7.99 -1.53
C LEU A 270 -10.94 9.45 -2.01
N CYS A 271 -12.13 10.07 -2.07
CA CYS A 271 -12.27 11.48 -2.42
C CYS A 271 -11.58 12.38 -1.40
N VAL A 272 -11.73 12.10 -0.11
CA VAL A 272 -11.07 12.85 0.97
C VAL A 272 -9.54 12.76 0.86
N LEU A 273 -8.97 11.56 0.69
CA LEU A 273 -7.53 11.40 0.50
C LEU A 273 -7.02 12.13 -0.76
N THR A 274 -7.82 12.16 -1.82
CA THR A 274 -7.51 12.87 -3.06
C THR A 274 -7.53 14.39 -2.85
N LEU A 275 -8.55 14.94 -2.20
CA LEU A 275 -8.64 16.37 -1.89
C LEU A 275 -7.52 16.83 -0.95
N TYR A 276 -7.18 16.04 0.07
CA TYR A 276 -6.02 16.32 0.92
C TYR A 276 -4.72 16.33 0.13
N SER A 277 -4.58 15.41 -0.83
CA SER A 277 -3.39 15.33 -1.67
C SER A 277 -3.17 16.61 -2.47
N GLN A 278 -4.25 17.11 -3.07
CA GLN A 278 -4.23 18.29 -3.94
C GLN A 278 -4.07 19.59 -3.13
N SER A 279 -4.66 19.66 -1.94
CA SER A 279 -4.66 20.88 -1.12
C SER A 279 -3.43 21.03 -0.21
N ILE A 280 -2.88 19.93 0.32
CA ILE A 280 -1.78 19.95 1.30
C ILE A 280 -0.58 19.18 0.77
N SER A 281 -0.73 17.88 0.50
CA SER A 281 0.41 16.98 0.28
C SER A 281 1.30 17.41 -0.90
N HIS A 282 0.74 17.65 -2.08
CA HIS A 282 1.53 18.05 -3.25
C HIS A 282 2.13 19.46 -3.09
N PRO A 283 1.34 20.50 -2.72
CA PRO A 283 1.88 21.83 -2.41
C PRO A 283 3.00 21.83 -1.36
N TYR A 284 2.81 21.14 -0.23
CA TYR A 284 3.80 21.06 0.82
C TYR A 284 5.11 20.44 0.33
N LEU A 285 5.03 19.37 -0.47
CA LEU A 285 6.22 18.78 -1.08
C LEU A 285 6.91 19.71 -2.06
N ARG A 286 6.14 20.49 -2.82
CA ARG A 286 6.69 21.46 -3.76
C ARG A 286 7.50 22.52 -3.02
N GLU A 287 6.98 23.02 -1.90
CA GLU A 287 7.70 23.97 -1.05
C GLU A 287 8.91 23.32 -0.35
N VAL A 288 8.78 22.10 0.18
CA VAL A 288 9.85 21.35 0.88
C VAL A 288 10.93 20.81 -0.07
N ARG A 289 10.65 20.64 -1.37
CA ARG A 289 11.59 20.09 -2.37
C ARG A 289 11.94 21.05 -3.51
N SER A 290 11.59 22.33 -3.39
CA SER A 290 11.90 23.34 -4.41
C SER A 290 13.42 23.41 -4.70
N ALA A 291 13.82 23.88 -5.89
CA ALA A 291 15.24 23.95 -6.27
C ALA A 291 16.07 24.83 -5.30
N ASP A 292 15.41 25.79 -4.64
CA ASP A 292 16.00 26.68 -3.64
C ASP A 292 16.33 25.95 -2.32
N GLN A 293 15.77 24.77 -2.08
CA GLN A 293 15.98 23.95 -0.87
C GLN A 293 17.39 23.40 -0.70
N LYS A 294 18.24 23.39 -1.73
CA LYS A 294 19.69 23.11 -1.54
C LYS A 294 20.34 24.09 -0.56
N HIS A 295 19.69 25.22 -0.29
CA HIS A 295 20.19 26.29 0.56
C HIS A 295 19.28 26.59 1.76
N ILE A 296 18.11 25.95 1.88
CA ILE A 296 17.17 26.17 3.00
C ILE A 296 17.49 25.20 4.12
N ASN A 297 17.72 25.74 5.31
CA ASN A 297 17.90 24.96 6.52
C ASN A 297 16.53 24.46 7.02
N VAL A 298 16.44 23.19 7.43
CA VAL A 298 15.21 22.61 8.01
C VAL A 298 14.69 23.41 9.21
N LEU A 299 15.59 24.07 9.94
CA LEU A 299 15.29 24.91 11.11
C LEU A 299 14.53 26.19 10.74
N ASP A 300 14.58 26.61 9.47
CA ASP A 300 13.95 27.83 8.97
C ASP A 300 12.56 27.57 8.36
N LEU A 301 12.08 26.33 8.38
CA LEU A 301 10.76 25.94 7.85
C LEU A 301 9.59 26.23 8.80
N GLY A 302 9.81 26.93 9.91
CA GLY A 302 8.75 27.31 10.85
C GLY A 302 7.54 27.98 10.17
N PRO A 303 7.76 29.04 9.36
CA PRO A 303 6.67 29.72 8.64
C PRO A 303 5.86 28.79 7.72
N LEU A 304 6.49 27.80 7.10
CA LEU A 304 5.81 26.81 6.27
C LEU A 304 4.87 25.93 7.11
N HIS A 305 5.33 25.47 8.27
CA HIS A 305 4.50 24.63 9.15
C HIS A 305 3.33 25.43 9.74
N GLU A 306 3.54 26.70 10.09
CA GLU A 306 2.46 27.61 10.50
C GLU A 306 1.43 27.80 9.39
N LYS A 307 1.90 27.97 8.14
CA LYS A 307 1.04 28.10 6.96
C LYS A 307 0.21 26.83 6.73
N VAL A 308 0.79 25.64 6.85
CA VAL A 308 0.07 24.36 6.74
C VAL A 308 -1.01 24.23 7.82
N ILE A 309 -0.67 24.53 9.07
CA ILE A 309 -1.60 24.49 10.21
C ILE A 309 -2.76 25.46 9.98
N ALA A 310 -2.47 26.69 9.55
CA ALA A 310 -3.48 27.69 9.24
C ALA A 310 -4.39 27.25 8.08
N HIS A 311 -3.83 26.65 7.02
CA HIS A 311 -4.63 26.16 5.88
C HIS A 311 -5.55 25.00 6.27
N CYS A 312 -5.08 24.07 7.11
CA CYS A 312 -5.93 23.02 7.67
C CYS A 312 -7.11 23.62 8.46
N ARG A 313 -6.88 24.61 9.32
CA ARG A 313 -7.95 25.30 10.06
C ARG A 313 -8.94 25.98 9.12
N LYS A 314 -8.44 26.68 8.10
CA LYS A 314 -9.25 27.34 7.07
C LYS A 314 -10.22 26.36 6.39
N ILE A 315 -9.76 25.16 6.04
CA ILE A 315 -10.58 24.11 5.40
C ILE A 315 -11.57 23.48 6.40
N ILE A 316 -11.19 23.31 7.67
CA ILE A 316 -12.11 22.83 8.72
C ILE A 316 -13.26 23.81 8.93
N GLU A 317 -12.94 25.11 9.00
CA GLU A 317 -13.93 26.18 9.17
C GLU A 317 -14.84 26.32 7.95
N ASN A 318 -14.30 26.08 6.75
CA ASN A 318 -15.06 26.15 5.50
C ASN A 318 -14.60 25.10 4.48
N SER A 319 -15.25 23.94 4.46
CA SER A 319 -14.95 22.86 3.52
C SER A 319 -15.31 23.19 2.07
N ASP A 320 -16.14 24.21 1.83
CA ASP A 320 -16.51 24.67 0.48
C ASP A 320 -15.32 25.24 -0.29
N ILE A 321 -14.23 25.61 0.40
CA ILE A 321 -12.94 25.92 -0.23
C ILE A 321 -12.47 24.79 -1.16
N LEU A 322 -12.82 23.55 -0.86
CA LEU A 322 -12.51 22.38 -1.69
C LEU A 322 -13.75 21.76 -2.35
N LEU A 323 -14.96 22.04 -1.85
CA LEU A 323 -16.19 21.35 -2.28
C LEU A 323 -17.17 22.23 -3.06
N ALA A 324 -17.03 23.56 -3.05
CA ALA A 324 -17.88 24.44 -3.84
C ALA A 324 -17.73 24.17 -5.34
N SER A 325 -18.78 24.45 -6.12
CA SER A 325 -18.73 24.32 -7.59
C SER A 325 -17.74 25.28 -8.25
N ASP A 326 -17.45 26.41 -7.60
CA ASP A 326 -16.51 27.45 -7.99
C ASP A 326 -15.21 27.39 -7.17
N ALA A 327 -14.96 26.31 -6.43
CA ALA A 327 -13.72 26.11 -5.69
C ALA A 327 -12.50 26.21 -6.63
N THR A 328 -11.54 27.05 -6.26
CA THR A 328 -10.37 27.37 -7.08
C THR A 328 -9.07 26.88 -6.44
N HIS A 329 -8.02 26.77 -7.25
CA HIS A 329 -6.73 26.29 -6.76
C HIS A 329 -6.01 27.37 -5.93
N GLU A 330 -6.27 28.64 -6.22
CA GLU A 330 -5.72 29.80 -5.53
C GLU A 330 -6.11 29.82 -4.04
N GLU A 331 -7.34 29.41 -3.72
CA GLU A 331 -7.81 29.33 -2.33
C GLU A 331 -7.69 27.94 -1.71
N GLY A 332 -7.73 26.89 -2.53
CA GLY A 332 -7.79 25.51 -2.06
C GLY A 332 -6.44 24.82 -1.93
N THR A 333 -5.42 25.21 -2.68
CA THR A 333 -4.05 24.70 -2.49
C THR A 333 -3.30 25.54 -1.45
N LEU A 334 -2.44 24.90 -0.67
CA LEU A 334 -1.58 25.56 0.30
C LEU A 334 -0.66 26.62 -0.34
N ASP A 335 -0.13 26.33 -1.53
CA ASP A 335 0.82 27.20 -2.24
C ASP A 335 0.14 28.15 -3.24
N GLY A 336 -1.19 28.09 -3.36
CA GLY A 336 -1.98 28.87 -4.31
C GLY A 336 -1.72 28.54 -5.78
N GLN A 337 -1.04 27.42 -6.06
CA GLN A 337 -0.68 26.98 -7.40
C GLN A 337 -1.74 26.02 -7.97
N ASN A 338 -1.65 25.73 -9.27
CA ASN A 338 -2.55 24.77 -9.91
C ASN A 338 -2.56 23.42 -9.18
N TRP A 339 -3.73 22.76 -9.20
CA TRP A 339 -3.88 21.36 -8.81
C TRP A 339 -2.83 20.50 -9.53
N GLU A 340 -2.14 19.63 -8.79
CA GLU A 340 -1.15 18.70 -9.36
C GLU A 340 -1.81 17.73 -10.34
N HIS A 341 -3.02 17.27 -9.98
CA HIS A 341 -3.88 16.40 -10.79
C HIS A 341 -5.27 17.04 -10.91
N PRO A 342 -5.45 18.02 -11.82
CA PRO A 342 -6.75 18.66 -12.02
C PRO A 342 -7.86 17.65 -12.33
N GLU A 343 -7.55 16.61 -13.10
CA GLU A 343 -8.47 15.53 -13.42
C GLU A 343 -9.02 14.83 -12.17
N ALA A 344 -8.19 14.62 -11.15
CA ALA A 344 -8.60 13.97 -9.91
C ALA A 344 -9.51 14.90 -9.09
N PHE A 345 -9.19 16.19 -9.02
CA PHE A 345 -10.04 17.19 -8.37
C PHE A 345 -11.43 17.25 -9.02
N TYR A 346 -11.51 17.34 -10.35
CA TYR A 346 -12.79 17.43 -11.06
C TYR A 346 -13.61 16.14 -11.02
N VAL A 347 -12.96 14.97 -10.92
CA VAL A 347 -13.67 13.72 -10.64
C VAL A 347 -14.35 13.76 -9.27
N VAL A 348 -13.67 14.24 -8.24
CA VAL A 348 -14.32 14.42 -6.92
C VAL A 348 -15.47 15.42 -7.00
N GLN A 349 -15.29 16.54 -7.70
CA GLN A 349 -16.36 17.52 -7.93
C GLN A 349 -17.59 16.93 -8.62
N LYS A 350 -17.38 16.01 -9.56
CA LYS A 350 -18.47 15.30 -10.24
C LYS A 350 -19.20 14.33 -9.30
N LEU A 351 -18.46 13.66 -8.42
CA LEU A 351 -19.00 12.64 -7.52
C LEU A 351 -19.69 13.23 -6.29
N LYS A 352 -19.34 14.46 -5.86
CA LYS A 352 -19.79 15.02 -4.57
C LYS A 352 -21.30 14.98 -4.34
N GLY A 353 -22.12 15.09 -5.40
CA GLY A 353 -23.58 15.03 -5.31
C GLY A 353 -24.12 13.66 -4.88
N ASP A 354 -23.36 12.60 -5.13
CA ASP A 354 -23.69 11.21 -4.79
C ASP A 354 -23.07 10.78 -3.45
N LEU A 355 -22.30 11.65 -2.79
CA LEU A 355 -21.53 11.35 -1.58
C LEU A 355 -22.06 12.16 -0.37
N PRO A 356 -23.13 11.69 0.30
CA PRO A 356 -23.87 12.49 1.27
C PRO A 356 -23.04 12.97 2.47
N HIS A 357 -21.99 12.23 2.83
CA HIS A 357 -21.15 12.54 3.98
C HIS A 357 -19.79 13.16 3.63
N LEU A 358 -19.53 13.46 2.34
CA LEU A 358 -18.20 13.91 1.90
C LEU A 358 -17.69 15.12 2.68
N SER A 359 -18.50 16.15 2.90
CA SER A 359 -18.12 17.34 3.66
C SER A 359 -17.74 17.01 5.10
N ASN A 360 -18.56 16.22 5.79
CA ASN A 360 -18.34 15.88 7.19
C ASN A 360 -17.08 15.01 7.38
N VAL A 361 -16.89 14.03 6.50
CA VAL A 361 -15.75 13.11 6.50
C VAL A 361 -14.46 13.85 6.15
N LEU A 362 -14.54 14.81 5.20
CA LEU A 362 -13.42 15.71 4.86
C LEU A 362 -13.01 16.53 6.08
N VAL A 363 -13.95 17.18 6.75
CA VAL A 363 -13.68 17.97 7.97
C VAL A 363 -13.03 17.10 9.05
N ALA A 364 -13.59 15.93 9.33
CA ALA A 364 -13.02 15.00 10.32
C ALA A 364 -11.58 14.57 9.96
N PHE A 365 -11.30 14.36 8.67
CA PHE A 365 -9.94 14.07 8.22
C PHE A 365 -9.00 15.26 8.49
N PHE A 366 -9.42 16.48 8.16
CA PHE A 366 -8.61 17.67 8.39
C PHE A 366 -8.41 17.97 9.87
N GLU A 367 -9.38 17.69 10.75
CA GLU A 367 -9.20 17.77 12.21
C GLU A 367 -8.07 16.84 12.69
N GLY A 368 -8.07 15.58 12.23
CA GLY A 368 -7.02 14.61 12.57
C GLY A 368 -5.65 14.95 11.98
N ALA A 369 -5.64 15.51 10.77
CA ALA A 369 -4.43 16.00 10.13
C ALA A 369 -3.87 17.22 10.90
N LEU A 370 -4.72 18.17 11.30
CA LEU A 370 -4.36 19.36 12.07
C LEU A 370 -3.74 18.99 13.42
N GLU A 371 -4.41 18.16 14.22
CA GLU A 371 -3.89 17.66 15.51
C GLU A 371 -2.49 17.03 15.33
N THR A 372 -2.28 16.35 14.19
CA THR A 372 -1.01 15.71 13.90
C THR A 372 0.05 16.71 13.43
N TRP A 373 -0.28 17.69 12.59
CA TRP A 373 0.63 18.76 12.21
C TRP A 373 1.12 19.52 13.43
N GLU A 374 0.22 19.92 14.33
CA GLU A 374 0.58 20.61 15.58
C GLU A 374 1.55 19.78 16.44
N ARG A 375 1.28 18.47 16.58
CA ARG A 375 2.16 17.57 17.33
C ARG A 375 3.54 17.41 16.69
N PHE A 376 3.62 17.27 15.37
CA PHE A 376 4.87 16.98 14.65
C PHE A 376 5.65 18.23 14.25
N ALA A 377 5.04 19.42 14.31
CA ALA A 377 5.68 20.72 14.13
C ALA A 377 6.10 21.38 15.47
N LYS A 378 5.96 20.69 16.60
CA LYS A 378 6.27 21.24 17.94
C LYS A 378 7.70 21.80 18.06
N GLU A 379 8.66 21.29 17.30
CA GLU A 379 10.03 21.81 17.27
C GLU A 379 10.14 23.27 16.76
N TYR A 380 9.13 23.75 16.02
CA TYR A 380 9.06 25.10 15.44
C TYR A 380 8.27 26.12 16.27
N THR A 381 7.66 25.73 17.39
CA THR A 381 6.88 26.65 18.21
C THR A 381 7.77 27.70 18.87
N THR A 382 7.19 28.78 19.39
CA THR A 382 7.92 29.87 20.07
C THR A 382 8.65 29.41 21.33
N ASP A 383 8.24 28.30 21.92
CA ASP A 383 8.87 27.59 23.04
C ASP A 383 9.65 26.33 22.60
N GLY A 384 9.72 26.09 21.29
CA GLY A 384 10.38 24.94 20.68
C GLY A 384 11.91 25.05 20.68
N SER A 385 12.57 23.93 20.39
CA SER A 385 14.05 23.83 20.39
C SER A 385 14.75 24.78 19.41
N PHE A 386 14.04 25.29 18.41
CA PHE A 386 14.61 26.19 17.40
C PHE A 386 14.48 27.67 17.76
N ALA A 387 13.59 28.03 18.70
CA ALA A 387 13.26 29.41 19.00
C ALA A 387 14.41 30.18 19.66
N SER A 388 15.24 29.49 20.44
CA SER A 388 16.41 30.08 21.13
C SER A 388 17.65 30.23 20.25
N LEU A 389 17.64 29.72 19.01
CA LEU A 389 18.82 29.70 18.15
C LEU A 389 19.04 31.03 17.45
N THR A 390 20.21 31.62 17.68
CA THR A 390 20.70 32.77 16.89
C THR A 390 20.98 32.35 15.44
N PRO A 391 21.04 33.30 14.49
CA PRO A 391 21.36 32.98 13.09
C PRO A 391 22.69 32.21 12.92
N SER A 392 23.69 32.52 13.76
CA SER A 392 24.98 31.83 13.76
C SER A 392 24.84 30.36 14.18
N LEU A 393 24.12 30.09 15.27
CA LEU A 393 23.90 28.72 15.75
C LEU A 393 23.04 27.91 14.77
N ARG A 394 22.05 28.53 14.12
CA ARG A 394 21.28 27.90 13.03
C ARG A 394 22.18 27.50 11.86
N ALA A 395 23.10 28.36 11.46
CA ALA A 395 24.06 28.07 10.39
C ALA A 395 25.02 26.93 10.76
N GLN A 396 25.43 26.84 12.04
CA GLN A 396 26.25 25.72 12.52
C GLN A 396 25.50 24.39 12.47
N ALA A 397 24.21 24.39 12.83
CA ALA A 397 23.33 23.23 12.82
C ALA A 397 22.58 23.05 11.48
N TRP A 398 23.19 23.46 10.36
CA TRP A 398 22.54 23.36 9.05
C TRP A 398 22.25 21.90 8.68
N MET A 399 20.98 21.64 8.33
CA MET A 399 20.51 20.34 7.87
C MET A 399 19.50 20.55 6.73
N GLN A 400 19.50 19.64 5.77
CA GLN A 400 18.49 19.65 4.70
C GLN A 400 17.09 19.37 5.24
N ALA A 401 16.07 19.93 4.59
CA ALA A 401 14.65 19.71 4.93
C ALA A 401 14.16 18.27 4.76
N THR A 402 14.82 17.51 3.87
CA THR A 402 14.54 16.09 3.63
C THR A 402 15.77 15.24 3.97
N ASN A 403 15.57 14.05 4.50
CA ASN A 403 16.66 13.09 4.74
C ASN A 403 16.91 12.18 3.52
N ASP A 404 16.37 12.51 2.33
CA ASP A 404 16.53 11.77 1.07
C ASP A 404 18.03 11.48 0.75
N ASP A 405 18.95 12.40 1.08
CA ASP A 405 20.39 12.25 0.87
C ASP A 405 21.05 11.22 1.82
N ASN A 406 20.43 10.95 2.98
CA ASN A 406 20.87 9.91 3.91
C ASN A 406 20.39 8.50 3.49
N GLU A 407 19.53 8.39 2.47
CA GLU A 407 18.95 7.12 2.02
C GLU A 407 19.85 6.31 1.05
N GLY A 408 21.19 6.38 1.17
CA GLY A 408 22.11 5.43 0.53
C GLY A 408 21.86 5.07 -0.95
N ALA A 409 22.23 3.84 -1.35
CA ALA A 409 22.12 3.37 -2.75
C ALA A 409 20.68 3.38 -3.30
N LEU A 410 19.69 3.36 -2.41
CA LEU A 410 18.27 3.43 -2.74
C LEU A 410 17.84 4.87 -3.06
N GLY A 411 18.37 5.87 -2.36
CA GLY A 411 18.21 7.30 -2.67
C GLY A 411 18.81 7.64 -4.03
N SER A 412 20.01 7.14 -4.33
CA SER A 412 20.63 7.28 -5.66
C SER A 412 19.78 6.66 -6.80
N TYR A 413 19.12 5.53 -6.52
CA TYR A 413 18.16 4.92 -7.45
C TYR A 413 16.92 5.78 -7.62
N ARG A 414 16.34 6.24 -6.51
CA ARG A 414 15.14 7.07 -6.48
C ARG A 414 15.33 8.37 -7.26
N VAL A 415 16.45 9.07 -7.08
CA VAL A 415 16.79 10.28 -7.85
C VAL A 415 16.89 9.98 -9.34
N SER A 416 17.57 8.88 -9.71
CA SER A 416 17.75 8.52 -11.11
C SER A 416 16.44 8.09 -11.78
N ALA A 417 15.56 7.41 -11.05
CA ALA A 417 14.23 7.03 -11.50
C ALA A 417 13.29 8.25 -11.66
N ARG A 418 13.37 9.24 -10.76
CA ARG A 418 12.62 10.51 -10.87
C ARG A 418 13.06 11.32 -12.10
N MET A 419 14.36 11.45 -12.32
CA MET A 419 14.92 12.19 -13.47
C MET A 419 14.70 11.47 -14.81
N LYS A 420 14.49 10.15 -14.78
CA LYS A 420 14.35 9.30 -15.97
C LYS A 420 13.24 8.27 -15.75
N PRO A 421 11.95 8.66 -15.76
CA PRO A 421 10.84 7.78 -15.40
C PRO A 421 10.66 6.60 -16.36
N ARG A 422 11.16 6.69 -17.59
CA ARG A 422 11.18 5.58 -18.56
C ARG A 422 12.35 4.60 -18.37
N MET A 423 13.28 4.91 -17.46
CA MET A 423 14.45 4.07 -17.23
C MET A 423 14.06 2.85 -16.40
N SER A 424 14.22 1.66 -16.96
CA SER A 424 13.92 0.44 -16.22
C SER A 424 14.93 0.22 -15.09
N LEU A 425 14.53 -0.50 -14.03
CA LEU A 425 15.44 -0.93 -12.97
C LEU A 425 16.64 -1.70 -13.54
N HIS A 426 16.43 -2.46 -14.62
CA HIS A 426 17.50 -3.17 -15.31
C HIS A 426 18.50 -2.23 -15.99
N GLN A 427 18.02 -1.14 -16.60
CA GLN A 427 18.87 -0.08 -17.16
C GLN A 427 19.60 0.70 -16.07
N TYR A 428 18.94 0.98 -14.93
CA TYR A 428 19.58 1.60 -13.79
C TYR A 428 20.69 0.71 -13.22
N ASN A 429 20.39 -0.56 -12.94
CA ASN A 429 21.36 -1.53 -12.45
C ASN A 429 22.51 -1.69 -13.45
N ALA A 430 22.22 -1.75 -14.75
CA ALA A 430 23.26 -1.79 -15.78
C ALA A 430 24.13 -0.52 -15.79
N GLN A 431 23.57 0.68 -15.61
CA GLN A 431 24.33 1.93 -15.53
C GLN A 431 25.16 2.04 -14.26
N VAL A 432 24.61 1.60 -13.12
CA VAL A 432 25.30 1.59 -11.84
C VAL A 432 26.41 0.54 -11.83
N SER A 433 26.14 -0.67 -12.31
CA SER A 433 27.16 -1.72 -12.50
C SER A 433 28.20 -1.31 -13.54
N TYR A 434 27.83 -0.62 -14.62
CA TYR A 434 28.76 -0.08 -15.61
C TYR A 434 29.78 0.88 -14.98
N LYS A 435 29.32 1.70 -14.03
CA LYS A 435 30.16 2.64 -13.27
C LYS A 435 30.95 1.94 -12.15
N LYS A 436 30.31 1.07 -11.37
CA LYS A 436 30.91 0.44 -10.18
C LYS A 436 31.84 -0.73 -10.50
N ASN A 437 31.57 -1.50 -11.55
CA ASN A 437 32.35 -2.69 -11.93
C ASN A 437 33.49 -2.35 -12.90
N ASN A 438 33.84 -1.06 -13.05
CA ASN A 438 34.85 -0.58 -13.98
C ASN A 438 34.63 -1.00 -15.46
N THR A 439 33.39 -1.37 -15.83
CA THR A 439 33.04 -1.74 -17.21
C THR A 439 33.24 -0.57 -18.16
N LYS A 440 33.14 0.67 -17.67
CA LYS A 440 33.56 1.88 -18.41
C LYS A 440 35.01 1.79 -18.88
N GLN A 441 35.92 1.41 -17.99
CA GLN A 441 37.34 1.26 -18.29
C GLN A 441 37.57 0.12 -19.31
N TYR A 442 36.92 -1.04 -19.11
CA TYR A 442 36.97 -2.14 -20.07
C TYR A 442 36.51 -1.73 -21.48
N ILE A 443 35.40 -1.00 -21.59
CA ILE A 443 34.92 -0.49 -22.89
C ILE A 443 35.92 0.50 -23.48
N GLN A 444 36.47 1.43 -22.70
CA GLN A 444 37.49 2.37 -23.17
C GLN A 444 38.78 1.66 -23.65
N ASP A 445 39.17 0.59 -22.96
CA ASP A 445 40.42 -0.13 -23.25
C ASP A 445 40.28 -1.17 -24.38
N LYS A 446 39.07 -1.70 -24.60
CA LYS A 446 38.83 -2.87 -25.47
C LYS A 446 37.87 -2.62 -26.62
N PHE A 447 36.99 -1.62 -26.58
CA PHE A 447 36.11 -1.35 -27.71
C PHE A 447 36.84 -0.54 -28.76
N THR A 448 36.77 -1.03 -29.99
CA THR A 448 37.16 -0.24 -31.16
C THR A 448 35.96 0.56 -31.66
N PRO A 449 36.18 1.57 -32.54
CA PRO A 449 35.10 2.29 -33.20
C PRO A 449 34.06 1.37 -33.86
N ASP A 450 34.50 0.24 -34.42
CA ASP A 450 33.64 -0.76 -35.07
C ASP A 450 32.77 -1.52 -34.05
N THR A 451 33.32 -1.89 -32.90
CA THR A 451 32.53 -2.52 -31.81
C THR A 451 31.47 -1.56 -31.27
N HIS A 452 31.81 -0.26 -31.15
CA HIS A 452 30.85 0.79 -30.78
C HIS A 452 29.77 1.01 -31.85
N GLN A 453 30.14 0.93 -33.12
CA GLN A 453 29.18 1.06 -34.21
C GLN A 453 28.23 -0.15 -34.25
N PHE A 454 28.77 -1.37 -34.11
CA PHE A 454 28.01 -2.61 -34.08
C PHE A 454 26.99 -2.64 -32.94
N THR A 455 27.42 -2.34 -31.71
CA THR A 455 26.53 -2.33 -30.53
C THR A 455 25.42 -1.28 -30.63
N ARG A 456 25.74 -0.06 -31.09
CA ARG A 456 24.74 1.00 -31.35
C ARG A 456 23.75 0.62 -32.46
N ARG A 457 24.23 -0.01 -33.52
CA ARG A 457 23.38 -0.49 -34.63
C ARG A 457 22.46 -1.60 -34.16
N ARG A 458 22.97 -2.55 -33.36
CA ARG A 458 22.19 -3.66 -32.80
C ARG A 458 21.11 -3.18 -31.83
N ALA A 459 21.43 -2.23 -30.95
CA ALA A 459 20.46 -1.62 -30.04
C ALA A 459 19.33 -0.88 -30.80
N ARG A 460 19.66 -0.07 -31.81
CA ARG A 460 18.65 0.61 -32.66
C ARG A 460 17.79 -0.35 -33.48
N VAL A 461 18.36 -1.45 -33.97
CA VAL A 461 17.59 -2.50 -34.67
C VAL A 461 16.60 -3.15 -33.72
N ILE A 462 17.02 -3.47 -32.48
CA ILE A 462 16.14 -4.06 -31.47
C ILE A 462 15.02 -3.08 -31.07
N ASP A 463 15.35 -1.81 -30.81
CA ASP A 463 14.36 -0.79 -30.45
C ASP A 463 13.40 -0.46 -31.60
N GLY A 464 13.91 -0.35 -32.84
CA GLY A 464 13.13 -0.02 -34.04
C GLY A 464 12.21 -1.14 -34.53
N MET A 465 12.36 -2.36 -34.03
CA MET A 465 11.46 -3.48 -34.38
C MET A 465 10.13 -3.44 -33.63
N GLY A 466 9.99 -2.61 -32.58
CA GLY A 466 8.72 -2.43 -31.86
C GLY A 466 8.12 -3.72 -31.28
N LEU A 467 8.93 -4.77 -31.11
CA LEU A 467 8.48 -6.12 -30.78
C LEU A 467 7.74 -6.17 -29.44
N GLU A 468 8.21 -5.38 -28.49
CA GLU A 468 7.62 -5.32 -27.17
C GLU A 468 6.26 -4.61 -27.17
N LEU A 469 6.09 -3.55 -27.97
CA LEU A 469 4.78 -2.90 -28.14
C LEU A 469 3.80 -3.85 -28.85
N ARG A 470 4.26 -4.54 -29.90
CA ARG A 470 3.46 -5.53 -30.64
C ARG A 470 2.98 -6.67 -29.73
N ARG A 471 3.90 -7.25 -28.94
CA ARG A 471 3.57 -8.31 -27.98
C ARG A 471 2.51 -7.89 -26.96
N ARG A 472 2.56 -6.64 -26.47
CA ARG A 472 1.57 -6.11 -25.51
C ARG A 472 0.18 -5.99 -26.15
N HIS A 473 0.09 -5.46 -27.36
CA HIS A 473 -1.18 -5.41 -28.11
C HIS A 473 -1.73 -6.81 -28.39
N GLU A 474 -0.88 -7.74 -28.83
CA GLU A 474 -1.28 -9.14 -29.07
C GLU A 474 -1.83 -9.79 -27.79
N GLN A 475 -1.22 -9.52 -26.63
CA GLN A 475 -1.69 -10.04 -25.36
C GLN A 475 -3.06 -9.47 -24.96
N VAL A 476 -3.27 -8.16 -25.07
CA VAL A 476 -4.57 -7.53 -24.76
C VAL A 476 -5.66 -8.04 -25.71
N ALA A 477 -5.35 -8.18 -27.00
CA ALA A 477 -6.27 -8.71 -27.99
C ALA A 477 -6.66 -10.17 -27.71
N TYR A 478 -5.68 -11.01 -27.34
CA TYR A 478 -5.92 -12.39 -26.94
C TYR A 478 -6.81 -12.47 -25.69
N ASP A 479 -6.52 -11.67 -24.66
CA ASP A 479 -7.29 -11.63 -23.42
C ASP A 479 -8.75 -11.24 -23.69
N ARG A 480 -9.00 -10.22 -24.52
CA ARG A 480 -10.35 -9.81 -24.94
C ARG A 480 -11.07 -10.91 -25.70
N ALA A 481 -10.40 -11.55 -26.67
CA ALA A 481 -11.00 -12.63 -27.47
C ALA A 481 -11.44 -13.82 -26.59
N VAL A 482 -10.63 -14.21 -25.61
CA VAL A 482 -10.97 -15.27 -24.65
C VAL A 482 -12.21 -14.92 -23.83
N VAL A 483 -12.33 -13.66 -23.38
CA VAL A 483 -13.50 -13.19 -22.61
C VAL A 483 -14.75 -13.16 -23.49
N GLU A 484 -14.67 -12.62 -24.71
CA GLU A 484 -15.79 -12.57 -25.66
C GLU A 484 -16.31 -13.96 -26.04
N GLU A 485 -15.40 -14.91 -26.27
CA GLU A 485 -15.72 -16.32 -26.51
C GLU A 485 -16.55 -16.91 -25.37
N LYS A 486 -16.14 -16.66 -24.12
CA LYS A 486 -16.86 -17.17 -22.94
C LYS A 486 -18.22 -16.49 -22.79
N TRP A 487 -18.31 -15.18 -22.98
CA TRP A 487 -19.60 -14.47 -22.95
C TRP A 487 -20.60 -15.01 -23.99
N LYS A 488 -20.13 -15.32 -25.21
CA LYS A 488 -20.98 -15.98 -26.23
C LYS A 488 -21.50 -17.33 -25.74
N ARG A 489 -20.66 -18.15 -25.10
CA ARG A 489 -21.07 -19.44 -24.51
C ARG A 489 -22.06 -19.25 -23.37
N ASP A 490 -21.90 -18.22 -22.54
CA ASP A 490 -22.78 -17.93 -21.42
C ASP A 490 -24.16 -17.45 -21.88
N VAL A 491 -24.25 -16.65 -22.94
CA VAL A 491 -25.53 -16.29 -23.58
C VAL A 491 -26.26 -17.55 -24.04
N VAL A 492 -25.58 -18.44 -24.77
CA VAL A 492 -26.17 -19.70 -25.22
C VAL A 492 -26.59 -20.58 -24.03
N ARG A 493 -25.78 -20.67 -22.98
CA ARG A 493 -26.12 -21.44 -21.76
C ARG A 493 -27.34 -20.84 -21.05
N LYS A 494 -27.40 -19.51 -20.94
CA LYS A 494 -28.53 -18.79 -20.34
C LYS A 494 -29.81 -18.98 -21.15
N GLU A 495 -29.76 -18.83 -22.47
CA GLU A 495 -30.89 -19.09 -23.36
C GLU A 495 -31.38 -20.54 -23.25
N LYS A 496 -30.46 -21.52 -23.21
CA LYS A 496 -30.82 -22.93 -22.98
C LYS A 496 -31.48 -23.15 -21.61
N LYS A 497 -30.99 -22.48 -20.57
CA LYS A 497 -31.56 -22.56 -19.22
C LYS A 497 -32.96 -21.93 -19.18
N GLU A 498 -33.11 -20.73 -19.71
CA GLU A 498 -34.40 -20.03 -19.79
C GLU A 498 -35.41 -20.83 -20.63
N ALA A 499 -34.99 -21.43 -21.75
CA ALA A 499 -35.83 -22.32 -22.53
C ALA A 499 -36.25 -23.58 -21.75
N ALA A 500 -35.33 -24.18 -21.00
CA ALA A 500 -35.62 -25.35 -20.17
C ALA A 500 -36.55 -25.01 -18.98
N ASP A 501 -36.37 -23.83 -18.37
CA ASP A 501 -37.23 -23.33 -17.29
C ASP A 501 -38.63 -22.97 -17.83
N ALA A 502 -38.72 -22.38 -19.03
CA ALA A 502 -39.99 -22.12 -19.71
C ALA A 502 -40.72 -23.41 -20.11
N GLU A 503 -40.00 -24.41 -20.63
CA GLU A 503 -40.56 -25.74 -20.92
C GLU A 503 -41.12 -26.38 -19.66
N LEU A 504 -40.39 -26.27 -18.53
CA LEU A 504 -40.81 -26.81 -17.24
C LEU A 504 -42.02 -26.06 -16.66
N ALA A 505 -42.10 -24.74 -16.83
CA ALA A 505 -43.23 -23.92 -16.40
C ALA A 505 -44.51 -24.19 -17.23
N ALA A 506 -44.37 -24.59 -18.48
CA ALA A 506 -45.48 -24.94 -19.37
C ALA A 506 -46.04 -26.36 -19.13
N VAL A 507 -45.40 -27.18 -18.29
CA VAL A 507 -45.87 -28.53 -17.96
C VAL A 507 -47.19 -28.46 -17.21
N GLN A 508 -48.22 -29.12 -17.74
CA GLN A 508 -49.41 -29.42 -16.96
C GLN A 508 -49.12 -30.65 -16.08
N PRO A 509 -49.00 -30.49 -14.75
CA PRO A 509 -48.64 -31.59 -13.87
C PRO A 509 -49.78 -32.61 -13.81
N CYS A 510 -49.43 -33.89 -13.90
CA CYS A 510 -50.39 -34.98 -13.71
C CYS A 510 -50.50 -35.27 -12.21
N LEU A 511 -51.64 -34.98 -11.61
CA LEU A 511 -51.89 -35.22 -10.18
C LEU A 511 -52.71 -36.50 -9.92
N ASP A 512 -52.99 -37.27 -10.97
CA ASP A 512 -53.81 -38.48 -10.91
C ASP A 512 -52.91 -39.73 -11.07
N ALA A 513 -52.70 -40.43 -9.95
CA ALA A 513 -51.91 -41.66 -9.92
C ALA A 513 -52.56 -42.80 -10.72
N ASP A 514 -53.89 -42.86 -10.82
CA ASP A 514 -54.60 -43.90 -11.56
C ASP A 514 -54.49 -43.71 -13.07
N ALA A 515 -54.48 -42.45 -13.52
CA ALA A 515 -54.18 -42.10 -14.92
C ALA A 515 -52.77 -42.55 -15.34
N LEU A 516 -51.79 -42.50 -14.43
CA LEU A 516 -50.43 -43.00 -14.66
C LEU A 516 -50.37 -44.54 -14.69
N ARG A 517 -51.10 -45.21 -13.79
CA ARG A 517 -51.21 -46.68 -13.71
C ARG A 517 -51.86 -47.30 -14.95
N SER A 518 -52.76 -46.59 -15.62
CA SER A 518 -53.44 -47.04 -16.85
C SER A 518 -52.52 -47.19 -18.08
N GLY A 519 -51.30 -46.62 -18.04
CA GLY A 519 -50.16 -46.90 -18.92
C GLY A 519 -50.26 -46.53 -20.41
N LYS A 520 -51.46 -46.32 -20.97
CA LYS A 520 -51.71 -46.21 -22.42
C LYS A 520 -51.29 -44.89 -23.08
N ARG A 521 -51.00 -43.82 -22.32
CA ARG A 521 -50.73 -42.47 -22.87
C ARG A 521 -49.36 -41.86 -22.51
N TRP A 522 -48.54 -42.56 -21.72
CA TRP A 522 -47.29 -42.02 -21.20
C TRP A 522 -46.07 -42.54 -21.97
N THR A 523 -45.26 -41.63 -22.48
CA THR A 523 -43.95 -41.92 -23.09
C THR A 523 -42.83 -41.55 -22.10
N ILE A 524 -41.65 -42.15 -22.24
CA ILE A 524 -40.50 -41.84 -21.37
C ILE A 524 -40.17 -40.33 -21.35
N PRO A 525 -40.18 -39.59 -22.48
CA PRO A 525 -39.97 -38.13 -22.46
C PRO A 525 -41.02 -37.38 -21.63
N LYS A 526 -42.31 -37.76 -21.72
CA LYS A 526 -43.37 -37.15 -20.89
C LYS A 526 -43.19 -37.48 -19.41
N LEU A 527 -42.80 -38.69 -19.07
CA LEU A 527 -42.52 -39.10 -17.69
C LEU A 527 -41.31 -38.38 -17.11
N LYS A 528 -40.24 -38.20 -17.89
CA LYS A 528 -39.07 -37.39 -17.52
C LYS A 528 -39.45 -35.95 -17.19
N LEU A 529 -40.28 -35.34 -18.05
CA LEU A 529 -40.72 -33.96 -17.88
C LEU A 529 -41.63 -33.79 -16.65
N GLN A 530 -42.55 -34.74 -16.41
CA GLN A 530 -43.37 -34.78 -15.19
C GLN A 530 -42.51 -34.95 -13.93
N LEU A 531 -41.55 -35.88 -13.95
CA LEU A 531 -40.66 -36.10 -12.82
C LEU A 531 -39.80 -34.87 -12.52
N ARG A 532 -39.31 -34.19 -13.56
CA ARG A 532 -38.54 -32.94 -13.42
C ARG A 532 -39.37 -31.84 -12.76
N TRP A 533 -40.66 -31.75 -13.06
CA TRP A 533 -41.57 -30.81 -12.41
C TRP A 533 -41.79 -31.15 -10.93
N HIS A 534 -42.07 -32.42 -10.62
CA HIS A 534 -42.30 -32.85 -9.23
C HIS A 534 -41.05 -32.71 -8.34
N ARG A 535 -39.84 -32.79 -8.91
CA ARG A 535 -38.58 -32.56 -8.17
C ARG A 535 -38.43 -31.14 -7.63
N GLN A 536 -39.17 -30.15 -8.14
CA GLN A 536 -39.23 -28.81 -7.54
C GLN A 536 -39.84 -28.83 -6.12
N TRP A 537 -40.67 -29.85 -5.84
CA TRP A 537 -41.44 -29.99 -4.61
C TRP A 537 -41.00 -31.17 -3.74
N ASN A 538 -40.23 -32.11 -4.31
CA ASN A 538 -39.72 -33.29 -3.63
C ASN A 538 -38.32 -33.68 -4.11
N THR A 539 -37.30 -33.41 -3.29
CA THR A 539 -35.88 -33.73 -3.59
C THR A 539 -35.50 -35.18 -3.31
N ASN A 540 -36.39 -35.98 -2.69
CA ASN A 540 -36.11 -37.37 -2.31
C ASN A 540 -36.44 -38.39 -3.41
N LEU A 541 -36.79 -37.91 -4.61
CA LEU A 541 -37.05 -38.75 -5.78
C LEU A 541 -35.75 -39.28 -6.38
N LYS A 542 -35.78 -40.51 -6.89
CA LYS A 542 -34.60 -41.17 -7.47
C LYS A 542 -34.01 -40.37 -8.64
N PRO A 543 -32.68 -40.32 -8.80
CA PRO A 543 -32.01 -39.68 -9.93
C PRO A 543 -32.23 -40.46 -11.23
N ASN A 544 -32.06 -39.80 -12.38
CA ASN A 544 -32.40 -40.38 -13.68
C ASN A 544 -31.63 -41.66 -14.01
N LYS A 545 -30.39 -41.76 -13.53
CA LYS A 545 -29.49 -42.93 -13.71
C LYS A 545 -30.02 -44.23 -13.09
N ASP A 546 -30.90 -44.13 -12.10
CA ASP A 546 -31.46 -45.28 -11.38
C ASP A 546 -32.78 -45.77 -12.00
N LEU A 547 -33.29 -45.07 -13.03
CA LEU A 547 -34.55 -45.38 -13.72
C LEU A 547 -34.24 -45.97 -15.11
N ARG A 548 -34.14 -47.30 -15.19
CA ARG A 548 -33.60 -47.99 -16.37
C ARG A 548 -34.65 -48.32 -17.42
N CYS A 549 -35.89 -48.55 -17.00
CA CYS A 549 -36.99 -48.90 -17.90
C CYS A 549 -38.23 -48.03 -17.67
N LYS A 550 -39.16 -48.02 -18.63
CA LYS A 550 -40.40 -47.24 -18.55
C LYS A 550 -41.20 -47.53 -17.27
N ALA A 551 -41.15 -48.76 -16.75
CA ALA A 551 -41.83 -49.12 -15.51
C ALA A 551 -41.24 -48.38 -14.30
N ASP A 552 -39.91 -48.26 -14.22
CA ASP A 552 -39.23 -47.52 -13.15
C ASP A 552 -39.62 -46.04 -13.18
N TRP A 553 -39.59 -45.42 -14.37
CA TRP A 553 -40.02 -44.03 -14.57
C TRP A 553 -41.48 -43.80 -14.17
N THR A 554 -42.36 -44.74 -14.52
CA THR A 554 -43.79 -44.63 -14.19
C THR A 554 -44.00 -44.78 -12.69
N ALA A 555 -43.33 -45.73 -12.04
CA ALA A 555 -43.41 -45.95 -10.60
C ALA A 555 -42.89 -44.75 -9.79
N GLU A 556 -41.79 -44.14 -10.23
CA GLU A 556 -41.21 -42.98 -9.54
C GLU A 556 -42.08 -41.72 -9.71
N VAL A 557 -42.67 -41.49 -10.89
CA VAL A 557 -43.64 -40.40 -11.08
C VAL A 557 -44.90 -40.64 -10.24
N ILE A 558 -45.42 -41.87 -10.17
CA ILE A 558 -46.56 -42.19 -9.28
C ILE A 558 -46.22 -41.90 -7.82
N ASN A 559 -45.04 -42.31 -7.35
CA ASN A 559 -44.57 -42.00 -6.00
C ASN A 559 -44.52 -40.49 -5.75
N ALA A 560 -44.03 -39.72 -6.73
CA ALA A 560 -43.99 -38.27 -6.67
C ALA A 560 -45.38 -37.62 -6.60
N VAL A 561 -46.34 -38.10 -7.41
CA VAL A 561 -47.74 -37.64 -7.39
C VAL A 561 -48.40 -37.94 -6.05
N GLU A 562 -48.23 -39.17 -5.55
CA GLU A 562 -48.83 -39.58 -4.29
C GLU A 562 -48.24 -38.81 -3.09
N ALA A 563 -46.93 -38.55 -3.08
CA ALA A 563 -46.29 -37.71 -2.08
C ALA A 563 -46.79 -36.25 -2.14
N PHE A 564 -46.95 -35.70 -3.35
CA PHE A 564 -47.49 -34.37 -3.55
C PHE A 564 -48.94 -34.26 -3.05
N ASN A 565 -49.79 -35.25 -3.37
CA ASN A 565 -51.18 -35.27 -2.94
C ASN A 565 -51.37 -35.49 -1.43
N ARG A 566 -50.43 -36.17 -0.75
CA ARG A 566 -50.42 -36.32 0.71
C ARG A 566 -49.97 -35.05 1.45
N GLY A 567 -49.41 -34.07 0.74
CA GLY A 567 -48.82 -32.87 1.34
C GLY A 567 -47.42 -33.11 1.94
N ASP A 568 -46.77 -34.24 1.62
CA ASP A 568 -45.42 -34.60 2.07
C ASP A 568 -44.35 -33.89 1.23
N VAL A 569 -44.53 -32.58 0.95
CA VAL A 569 -43.68 -31.80 0.05
C VAL A 569 -43.20 -30.51 0.71
N VAL A 570 -41.93 -30.17 0.47
CA VAL A 570 -41.31 -28.92 0.93
C VAL A 570 -40.82 -28.19 -0.32
N PRO A 571 -41.22 -26.93 -0.56
CA PRO A 571 -40.74 -26.18 -1.71
C PRO A 571 -39.22 -26.09 -1.67
N SER A 572 -38.53 -26.64 -2.67
CA SER A 572 -37.08 -26.59 -2.71
C SER A 572 -36.63 -25.24 -3.27
N ALA A 573 -35.92 -24.47 -2.44
CA ALA A 573 -35.18 -23.29 -2.90
C ALA A 573 -33.91 -23.65 -3.71
N SER A 574 -33.57 -24.95 -3.84
CA SER A 574 -32.28 -25.42 -4.38
C SER A 574 -32.39 -26.36 -5.58
N ALA A 575 -33.56 -26.53 -6.22
CA ALA A 575 -33.74 -27.43 -7.36
C ALA A 575 -32.89 -27.08 -8.60
N ALA A 576 -32.21 -25.93 -8.61
CA ALA A 576 -31.27 -25.54 -9.66
C ALA A 576 -29.99 -26.40 -9.73
N SER A 577 -29.50 -26.95 -8.62
CA SER A 577 -28.16 -27.59 -8.56
C SER A 577 -28.13 -29.06 -9.04
N GLN A 578 -29.25 -29.79 -8.96
CA GLN A 578 -29.32 -31.15 -9.52
C GLN A 578 -29.47 -31.17 -11.05
N ASN A 579 -29.94 -30.07 -11.65
CA ASN A 579 -30.09 -29.95 -13.10
C ASN A 579 -28.75 -29.69 -13.83
N GLU A 580 -27.76 -29.07 -13.17
CA GLU A 580 -26.44 -28.78 -13.77
C GLU A 580 -25.59 -30.05 -13.93
N ALA A 581 -25.60 -30.96 -12.95
CA ALA A 581 -24.83 -32.21 -13.00
C ALA A 581 -25.34 -33.21 -14.06
N GLU A 582 -26.61 -33.11 -14.49
CA GLU A 582 -27.19 -34.02 -15.50
C GLU A 582 -27.06 -33.49 -16.94
N GLN A 583 -26.92 -32.17 -17.16
CA GLN A 583 -26.62 -31.63 -18.49
C GLN A 583 -25.14 -31.83 -18.88
N GLU A 584 -24.22 -31.82 -17.91
CA GLU A 584 -22.80 -32.07 -18.14
C GLU A 584 -22.52 -33.51 -18.62
N VAL A 585 -23.26 -34.51 -18.10
CA VAL A 585 -23.12 -35.92 -18.48
C VAL A 585 -23.66 -36.22 -19.88
N VAL A 586 -24.68 -35.48 -20.34
CA VAL A 586 -25.20 -35.65 -21.71
C VAL A 586 -24.27 -34.99 -22.75
N GLN A 587 -23.47 -34.00 -22.37
CA GLN A 587 -22.55 -33.33 -23.28
C GLN A 587 -21.18 -34.06 -23.38
N SER A 588 -20.73 -34.74 -22.31
CA SER A 588 -19.46 -35.50 -22.34
C SER A 588 -19.50 -36.75 -23.25
N ASP A 589 -20.68 -37.30 -23.52
CA ASP A 589 -20.85 -38.47 -24.40
C ASP A 589 -20.86 -38.11 -25.90
N TRP A 590 -20.88 -36.81 -26.26
CA TRP A 590 -20.85 -36.36 -27.66
C TRP A 590 -19.50 -35.84 -28.14
N GLU A 591 -18.52 -35.62 -27.25
CA GLU A 591 -17.17 -35.16 -27.61
C GLU A 591 -16.13 -36.30 -27.69
N ALA A 592 -16.53 -37.55 -27.43
CA ALA A 592 -15.68 -38.73 -27.60
C ALA A 592 -15.86 -39.38 -28.99
N SER A 593 -15.70 -38.59 -30.06
CA SER A 593 -15.59 -39.10 -31.43
C SER A 593 -15.03 -38.03 -32.35
N ASP A 594 -13.74 -37.72 -32.22
CA ASP A 594 -12.94 -37.33 -33.37
C ASP A 594 -11.56 -37.94 -33.19
N GLY A 595 -11.23 -38.81 -34.14
CA GLY A 595 -10.06 -39.66 -34.12
C GLY A 595 -8.77 -38.88 -34.28
N ASP A 596 -7.74 -39.38 -33.63
CA ASP A 596 -6.33 -39.20 -33.96
C ASP A 596 -6.10 -39.47 -35.46
N PRO A 597 -5.43 -38.57 -36.19
CA PRO A 597 -4.62 -38.95 -37.33
C PRO A 597 -3.19 -38.50 -37.09
N ASP A 598 -2.36 -39.49 -36.73
CA ASP A 598 -0.92 -39.63 -36.96
C ASP A 598 -0.07 -38.40 -37.34
N GLU A 599 0.99 -38.19 -36.55
CA GLU A 599 2.27 -37.56 -36.98
C GLU A 599 2.86 -38.29 -38.22
N PRO A 600 3.68 -37.62 -39.06
CA PRO A 600 4.39 -36.36 -38.83
C PRO A 600 3.94 -35.15 -39.67
#